data_AF-A0A1F7NJK3-F1
#
_entry.id   AF-A0A1F7NJK3-F1
#
_cell.length_a   1.000
_cell.length_b   1.000
_cell.length_c   1.000
_cell.angle_alpha   90.00
_cell.angle_beta   90.00
_cell.angle_gamma   90.00
#
_symmetry.space_group_name_H-M   'P 1'
#
loop_
_entity.id
_entity.type
_entity.pdbx_description
1 polymer ?
#
loop_
_entity_poly.entity_id
_entity_poly.type
_entity_poly.pdbx_seq_one_letter_code
_entity_poly.pdbx_strand_id
1 'polypeptide(L)'
;MGGAFHHAAIALAQTIGFSLEERQIVLDLLKGVTTRGQSVDELHAAVLTRLGRRDFRWPEFDRWQAFFAERWKFPPLWDDLKKAPAPRSAPQARDAYQEQKLYLLLHWLQSLETTRAQSRLALARYAQRGIRAEIARQGDGAPCPVCDPMNGRQVADNAHDLPPFHPGCRCLVLGISETGPSSAARRRRPAVRIDTPARRNGRRAAR
;
A
#
# COMPACT_ATOMS: atom_id res chain seq x y z
N MET A 1 -12.13 -16.84 -21.08
CA MET A 1 -12.00 -17.04 -19.62
C MET A 1 -10.95 -16.06 -19.09
N GLY A 2 -11.34 -14.88 -18.63
CA GLY A 2 -10.42 -13.95 -17.98
C GLY A 2 -10.11 -14.45 -16.59
N GLY A 3 -8.91 -15.00 -16.39
CA GLY A 3 -8.53 -15.69 -15.16
C GLY A 3 -8.50 -14.75 -13.95
N ALA A 4 -9.08 -15.18 -12.83
CA ALA A 4 -8.87 -14.55 -11.54
C ALA A 4 -7.35 -14.41 -11.28
N PHE A 5 -6.91 -13.29 -10.69
CA PHE A 5 -5.50 -13.01 -10.34
C PHE A 5 -4.56 -12.67 -11.52
N HIS A 6 -5.09 -12.19 -12.64
CA HIS A 6 -4.31 -11.88 -13.84
C HIS A 6 -3.22 -10.80 -13.63
N HIS A 7 -3.50 -9.73 -12.88
CA HIS A 7 -2.53 -8.63 -12.69
C HIS A 7 -1.42 -9.07 -11.73
N ALA A 8 -1.76 -9.79 -10.68
CA ALA A 8 -0.80 -10.40 -9.77
C ALA A 8 0.10 -11.40 -10.52
N ALA A 9 -0.45 -12.22 -11.40
CA ALA A 9 0.32 -13.16 -12.22
C ALA A 9 1.32 -12.44 -13.14
N ILE A 10 0.90 -11.36 -13.82
CA ILE A 10 1.81 -10.55 -14.65
C ILE A 10 2.93 -9.93 -13.80
N ALA A 11 2.57 -9.29 -12.70
CA ALA A 11 3.53 -8.62 -11.80
C ALA A 11 4.54 -9.62 -11.20
N LEU A 12 4.07 -10.80 -10.81
CA LEU A 12 4.92 -11.85 -10.26
C LEU A 12 5.82 -12.48 -11.33
N ALA A 13 5.33 -12.64 -12.57
CA ALA A 13 6.13 -13.14 -13.68
C ALA A 13 7.31 -12.22 -14.04
N GLN A 14 7.16 -10.91 -13.83
CA GLN A 14 8.21 -9.89 -13.99
C GLN A 14 9.20 -9.86 -12.82
N THR A 15 8.91 -10.57 -11.73
CA THR A 15 9.82 -10.74 -10.60
C THR A 15 10.79 -11.89 -10.88
N ILE A 16 12.09 -11.62 -10.77
CA ILE A 16 13.17 -12.56 -11.10
C ILE A 16 13.64 -13.25 -9.82
N GLY A 17 13.79 -14.57 -9.84
CA GLY A 17 14.25 -15.37 -8.69
C GLY A 17 13.21 -16.38 -8.19
N PHE A 18 11.94 -16.25 -8.60
CA PHE A 18 10.93 -17.27 -8.38
C PHE A 18 10.84 -18.23 -9.57
N SER A 19 10.87 -19.53 -9.30
CA SER A 19 10.57 -20.59 -10.29
C SER A 19 9.09 -20.55 -10.70
N LEU A 20 8.72 -21.26 -11.77
CA LEU A 20 7.31 -21.37 -12.18
C LEU A 20 6.43 -21.97 -11.07
N GLU A 21 6.92 -23.01 -10.40
CA GLU A 21 6.23 -23.67 -9.29
C GLU A 21 6.06 -22.71 -8.09
N GLU A 22 7.11 -21.98 -7.73
CA GLU A 22 7.06 -21.01 -6.64
C GLU A 22 6.08 -19.86 -6.94
N ARG A 23 6.04 -19.40 -8.19
CA ARG A 23 5.06 -18.40 -8.63
C ARG A 23 3.64 -18.93 -8.47
N GLN A 24 3.40 -20.19 -8.85
CA GLN A 24 2.09 -20.81 -8.71
C GLN A 24 1.68 -20.94 -7.23
N ILE A 25 2.61 -21.34 -6.35
CA ILE A 25 2.39 -21.41 -4.91
C ILE A 25 1.96 -20.04 -4.35
N VAL A 26 2.65 -18.97 -4.72
CA VAL A 26 2.30 -17.60 -4.28
C VAL A 26 0.90 -17.22 -4.76
N LEU A 27 0.55 -17.52 -6.01
CA LEU A 27 -0.77 -17.22 -6.57
C LEU A 27 -1.89 -18.01 -5.89
N ASP A 28 -1.66 -19.29 -5.59
CA ASP A 28 -2.64 -20.13 -4.90
C ASP A 28 -2.87 -19.67 -3.45
N LEU A 29 -1.79 -19.32 -2.75
CA LEU A 29 -1.86 -18.72 -1.42
C LEU A 29 -2.61 -17.38 -1.47
N LEU A 30 -2.28 -16.50 -2.42
CA LEU A 30 -2.92 -15.21 -2.63
C LEU A 30 -4.43 -15.36 -2.90
N LYS A 31 -4.81 -16.33 -3.72
CA LYS A 31 -6.21 -16.67 -3.98
C LYS A 31 -6.92 -17.14 -2.71
N GLY A 32 -6.27 -18.02 -1.95
CA GLY A 32 -6.80 -18.54 -0.69
C GLY A 32 -7.09 -17.44 0.33
N VAL A 33 -6.10 -16.57 0.59
CA VAL A 33 -6.26 -15.47 1.56
C VAL A 33 -7.30 -14.45 1.11
N THR A 34 -7.33 -14.12 -0.19
CA THR A 34 -8.30 -13.17 -0.74
C THR A 34 -9.74 -13.69 -0.61
N THR A 35 -9.94 -14.99 -0.89
CA THR A 35 -11.26 -15.63 -0.79
C THR A 35 -11.76 -15.70 0.66
N ARG A 36 -10.85 -15.89 1.62
CA ARG A 36 -11.17 -15.99 3.04
C ARG A 36 -11.17 -14.65 3.79
N GLY A 37 -10.86 -13.54 3.12
CA GLY A 37 -10.77 -12.23 3.76
C GLY A 37 -9.61 -12.10 4.75
N GLN A 38 -8.55 -12.89 4.55
CA GLN A 38 -7.36 -12.94 5.41
C GLN A 38 -6.40 -11.77 5.13
N SER A 39 -5.58 -11.41 6.13
CA SER A 39 -4.64 -10.29 6.03
C SER A 39 -3.40 -10.62 5.20
N VAL A 40 -2.66 -9.58 4.79
CA VAL A 40 -1.34 -9.73 4.15
C VAL A 40 -0.36 -10.43 5.09
N ASP A 41 -0.48 -10.26 6.41
CA ASP A 41 0.41 -10.90 7.38
C ASP A 41 0.28 -12.43 7.33
N GLU A 42 -0.96 -12.93 7.16
CA GLU A 42 -1.23 -14.35 7.00
C GLU A 42 -0.68 -14.89 5.67
N LEU A 43 -0.83 -14.11 4.59
CA LEU A 43 -0.21 -14.44 3.29
C LEU A 43 1.31 -14.52 3.40
N HIS A 44 1.92 -13.55 4.05
CA HIS A 44 3.37 -13.46 4.24
C HIS A 44 3.89 -14.64 5.04
N ALA A 45 3.26 -14.96 6.18
CA ALA A 45 3.61 -16.12 6.99
C ALA A 45 3.49 -17.43 6.20
N ALA A 46 2.42 -17.60 5.41
CA ALA A 46 2.24 -18.79 4.59
C ALA A 46 3.30 -18.93 3.49
N VAL A 47 3.65 -17.83 2.82
CA VAL A 47 4.71 -17.81 1.79
C VAL A 47 6.07 -18.14 2.42
N LEU A 48 6.42 -17.52 3.55
CA LEU A 48 7.66 -17.82 4.26
C LEU A 48 7.73 -19.28 4.73
N THR A 49 6.61 -19.83 5.21
CA THR A 49 6.54 -21.24 5.63
C THR A 49 6.76 -22.19 4.47
N ARG A 50 6.21 -21.86 3.29
CA ARG A 50 6.22 -22.76 2.13
C ARG A 50 7.51 -22.64 1.31
N LEU A 51 8.03 -21.42 1.15
CA LEU A 51 9.14 -21.12 0.26
C LEU A 51 10.42 -20.77 1.01
N GLY A 52 10.36 -20.47 2.31
CA GLY A 52 11.49 -19.93 3.06
C GLY A 52 11.83 -18.49 2.65
N ARG A 53 12.95 -17.98 3.19
CA ARG A 53 13.53 -16.70 2.77
C ARG A 53 14.03 -16.81 1.34
N ARG A 54 13.87 -15.73 0.56
CA ARG A 54 14.26 -15.70 -0.85
C ARG A 54 14.96 -14.42 -1.21
N ASP A 55 16.05 -14.59 -1.94
CA ASP A 55 16.65 -13.51 -2.72
C ASP A 55 15.92 -13.44 -4.06
N PHE A 56 15.33 -12.28 -4.35
CA PHE A 56 14.68 -12.02 -5.63
C PHE A 56 14.94 -10.59 -6.07
N ARG A 57 14.93 -10.39 -7.39
CA ARG A 57 15.00 -9.07 -8.00
C ARG A 57 13.62 -8.68 -8.50
N TRP A 58 13.25 -7.45 -8.19
CA TRP A 58 11.94 -6.91 -8.50
C TRP A 58 12.14 -5.54 -9.15
N PRO A 59 12.30 -5.49 -10.49
CA PRO A 59 12.65 -4.25 -11.20
C PRO A 59 11.65 -3.12 -10.95
N GLU A 60 10.37 -3.46 -10.79
CA GLU A 60 9.34 -2.47 -10.47
C GLU A 60 9.55 -1.83 -9.09
N PHE A 61 10.02 -2.59 -8.10
CA PHE A 61 10.44 -2.00 -6.82
C PHE A 61 11.60 -1.05 -6.99
N ASP A 62 12.62 -1.41 -7.78
CA ASP A 62 13.79 -0.55 -7.98
C ASP A 62 13.37 0.78 -8.65
N ARG A 63 12.42 0.73 -9.62
CA ARG A 63 11.81 1.93 -10.23
C ARG A 63 11.12 2.82 -9.19
N TRP A 64 10.26 2.24 -8.34
CA TRP A 64 9.54 2.99 -7.31
C TRP A 64 10.47 3.52 -6.21
N GLN A 65 11.47 2.73 -5.82
CA GLN A 65 12.47 3.15 -4.84
C GLN A 65 13.21 4.39 -5.32
N ALA A 66 13.68 4.40 -6.57
CA ALA A 66 14.33 5.55 -7.18
C ALA A 66 13.41 6.78 -7.23
N PHE A 67 12.15 6.58 -7.65
CA PHE A 67 11.16 7.66 -7.71
C PHE A 67 10.89 8.31 -6.35
N PHE A 68 10.76 7.52 -5.29
CA PHE A 68 10.56 8.00 -3.92
C PHE A 68 11.81 8.63 -3.31
N ALA A 69 12.99 8.06 -3.60
CA ALA A 69 14.28 8.59 -3.15
C ALA A 69 14.55 9.98 -3.72
N GLU A 70 14.31 10.19 -5.02
CA GLU A 70 14.45 11.49 -5.70
C GLU A 70 13.61 12.57 -5.03
N ARG A 71 12.44 12.20 -4.51
CA ARG A 71 11.47 13.10 -3.87
C ARG A 71 11.60 13.16 -2.36
N TRP A 72 12.58 12.46 -1.79
CA TRP A 72 12.82 12.35 -0.35
C TRP A 72 11.56 11.95 0.43
N LYS A 73 10.70 11.13 -0.19
CA LYS A 73 9.37 10.85 0.35
C LYS A 73 8.89 9.45 -0.02
N PHE A 74 8.80 8.62 1.00
CA PHE A 74 8.41 7.22 0.90
C PHE A 74 7.03 6.99 1.52
N PRO A 75 6.20 6.09 0.95
CA PRO A 75 4.99 5.62 1.62
C PRO A 75 5.29 4.86 2.92
N PRO A 76 4.34 4.75 3.87
CA PRO A 76 4.59 4.13 5.18
C PRO A 76 5.15 2.69 5.12
N LEU A 77 4.68 1.84 4.20
CA LEU A 77 5.18 0.45 4.09
C LEU A 77 6.63 0.34 3.57
N TRP A 78 7.25 1.45 3.20
CA TRP A 78 8.63 1.50 2.73
C TRP A 78 9.62 1.92 3.81
N ASP A 79 9.19 2.18 5.06
CA ASP A 79 10.05 2.75 6.09
C ASP A 79 11.36 1.98 6.30
N ASP A 80 11.30 0.65 6.34
CA ASP A 80 12.47 -0.24 6.46
C ASP A 80 13.14 -0.58 5.12
N LEU A 81 12.60 -0.07 4.00
CA LEU A 81 13.06 -0.30 2.63
C LEU A 81 13.68 0.94 1.98
N LYS A 82 13.78 2.05 2.71
CA LYS A 82 14.36 3.32 2.23
C LYS A 82 15.81 3.18 1.79
N LYS A 83 16.57 2.30 2.45
CA LYS A 83 18.00 2.10 2.19
C LYS A 83 18.34 0.62 2.29
N ALA A 84 18.91 0.08 1.21
CA ALA A 84 19.42 -1.29 1.22
C ALA A 84 20.60 -1.41 2.21
N PRO A 85 20.69 -2.51 2.96
CA PRO A 85 21.86 -2.81 3.78
C PRO A 85 23.10 -2.90 2.90
N ALA A 86 24.25 -2.44 3.42
CA ALA A 86 25.50 -2.52 2.70
C ALA A 86 25.92 -3.99 2.50
N PRO A 87 26.72 -4.33 1.47
CA PRO A 87 27.18 -5.70 1.28
C PRO A 87 27.90 -6.32 2.48
N ARG A 88 28.52 -5.47 3.32
CA ARG A 88 29.25 -5.85 4.53
C ARG A 88 28.38 -5.84 5.81
N SER A 89 27.09 -5.51 5.70
CA SER A 89 26.17 -5.55 6.84
C SER A 89 25.96 -6.98 7.33
N ALA A 90 25.59 -7.09 8.62
CA ALA A 90 25.30 -8.39 9.24
C ALA A 90 24.24 -9.18 8.43
N PRO A 91 24.34 -10.52 8.35
CA PRO A 91 23.36 -11.36 7.64
C PRO A 91 21.91 -11.07 8.05
N GLN A 92 21.66 -10.90 9.35
CA GLN A 92 20.33 -10.59 9.90
C GLN A 92 19.71 -9.31 9.31
N ALA A 93 20.52 -8.28 9.06
CA ALA A 93 20.02 -7.03 8.47
C ALA A 93 19.65 -7.21 6.99
N ARG A 94 20.38 -8.07 6.26
CA ARG A 94 20.06 -8.42 4.87
C ARG A 94 18.78 -9.26 4.80
N ASP A 95 18.66 -10.24 5.69
CA ASP A 95 17.47 -11.09 5.80
C ASP A 95 16.21 -10.28 6.12
N ALA A 96 16.28 -9.38 7.11
CA ALA A 96 15.15 -8.51 7.46
C ALA A 96 14.73 -7.60 6.29
N TYR A 97 15.70 -7.07 5.53
CA TYR A 97 15.41 -6.27 4.35
C TYR A 97 14.73 -7.07 3.25
N GLN A 98 15.19 -8.30 2.97
CA GLN A 98 14.57 -9.17 1.96
C GLN A 98 13.17 -9.62 2.37
N GLU A 99 12.98 -9.94 3.65
CA GLU A 99 11.68 -10.30 4.20
C GLU A 99 10.69 -9.13 4.09
N GLN A 100 11.10 -7.92 4.46
CA GLN A 100 10.25 -6.74 4.29
C GLN A 100 9.96 -6.43 2.81
N LYS A 101 10.92 -6.67 1.92
CA LYS A 101 10.73 -6.52 0.46
C LYS A 101 9.72 -7.55 -0.06
N LEU A 102 9.76 -8.78 0.44
CA LEU A 102 8.78 -9.82 0.14
C LEU A 102 7.38 -9.42 0.65
N TYR A 103 7.29 -8.94 1.89
CA TYR A 103 6.03 -8.43 2.45
C TYR A 103 5.42 -7.35 1.56
N LEU A 104 6.21 -6.36 1.14
CA LEU A 104 5.74 -5.28 0.27
C LEU A 104 5.29 -5.81 -1.11
N LEU A 105 5.99 -6.80 -1.68
CA LEU A 105 5.56 -7.47 -2.91
C LEU A 105 4.19 -8.13 -2.71
N LEU A 106 4.01 -8.95 -1.68
CA LEU A 106 2.76 -9.66 -1.41
C LEU A 106 1.60 -8.71 -1.14
N HIS A 107 1.83 -7.66 -0.35
CA HIS A 107 0.87 -6.58 -0.15
C HIS A 107 0.44 -5.96 -1.49
N TRP A 108 1.41 -5.67 -2.37
CA TRP A 108 1.14 -5.07 -3.67
C TRP A 108 0.35 -6.01 -4.58
N LEU A 109 0.72 -7.29 -4.66
CA LEU A 109 -0.01 -8.30 -5.44
C LEU A 109 -1.46 -8.43 -4.95
N GLN A 110 -1.68 -8.46 -3.63
CA GLN A 110 -3.03 -8.47 -3.08
C GLN A 110 -3.80 -7.20 -3.43
N SER A 111 -3.17 -6.02 -3.34
CA SER A 111 -3.80 -4.74 -3.69
C SER A 111 -4.18 -4.65 -5.17
N LEU A 112 -3.33 -5.18 -6.08
CA LEU A 112 -3.61 -5.22 -7.52
C LEU A 112 -4.89 -5.96 -7.87
N GLU A 113 -5.26 -6.96 -7.06
CA GLU A 113 -6.44 -7.78 -7.30
C GLU A 113 -7.64 -7.28 -6.49
N THR A 114 -7.45 -7.11 -5.18
CA THR A 114 -8.53 -6.75 -4.26
C THR A 114 -8.96 -5.30 -4.43
N THR A 115 -8.05 -4.35 -4.26
CA THR A 115 -8.37 -2.92 -4.28
C THR A 115 -8.85 -2.50 -5.67
N ARG A 116 -8.25 -3.04 -6.73
CA ARG A 116 -8.67 -2.75 -8.12
C ARG A 116 -10.07 -3.31 -8.40
N ALA A 117 -10.36 -4.56 -8.05
CA ALA A 117 -11.68 -5.16 -8.26
C ALA A 117 -12.75 -4.43 -7.42
N GLN A 118 -12.46 -4.14 -6.16
CA GLN A 118 -13.35 -3.38 -5.27
C GLN A 118 -13.62 -1.98 -5.83
N SER A 119 -12.60 -1.29 -6.33
CA SER A 119 -12.75 0.05 -6.94
C SER A 119 -13.65 -0.01 -8.19
N ARG A 120 -13.49 -1.02 -9.05
CA ARG A 120 -14.37 -1.19 -10.23
C ARG A 120 -15.81 -1.49 -9.83
N LEU A 121 -16.01 -2.36 -8.83
CA LEU A 121 -17.34 -2.70 -8.33
C LEU A 121 -18.01 -1.48 -7.67
N ALA A 122 -17.26 -0.70 -6.91
CA ALA A 122 -17.74 0.54 -6.31
C ALA A 122 -18.17 1.54 -7.39
N LEU A 123 -17.32 1.76 -8.42
CA LEU A 123 -17.66 2.62 -9.57
C LEU A 123 -18.95 2.19 -10.27
N ALA A 124 -19.09 0.90 -10.58
CA ALA A 124 -20.30 0.39 -11.22
C ALA A 124 -21.55 0.66 -10.36
N ARG A 125 -21.45 0.47 -9.04
CA ARG A 125 -22.55 0.76 -8.09
C ARG A 125 -22.85 2.26 -8.00
N TYR A 126 -21.84 3.12 -8.07
CA TYR A 126 -22.02 4.57 -8.06
C TYR A 126 -22.70 5.03 -9.34
N ALA A 127 -22.24 4.57 -10.50
CA ALA A 127 -22.85 4.87 -11.80
C ALA A 127 -24.33 4.44 -11.86
N GLN A 128 -24.66 3.23 -11.39
CA GLN A 128 -26.03 2.74 -11.29
C GLN A 128 -26.95 3.63 -10.42
N ARG A 129 -26.39 4.41 -9.51
CA ARG A 129 -27.11 5.29 -8.59
C ARG A 129 -27.01 6.77 -8.97
N GLY A 130 -26.40 7.09 -10.11
CA GLY A 130 -26.12 8.48 -10.51
C GLY A 130 -25.16 9.21 -9.56
N ILE A 131 -24.37 8.48 -8.77
CA ILE A 131 -23.41 9.04 -7.81
C ILE A 131 -22.08 9.26 -8.55
N ARG A 132 -21.55 10.49 -8.48
CA ARG A 132 -20.19 10.78 -8.96
C ARG A 132 -19.15 10.18 -8.01
N ALA A 133 -18.02 9.74 -8.53
CA ALA A 133 -16.95 9.16 -7.73
C ALA A 133 -15.65 9.97 -7.85
N GLU A 134 -14.82 9.92 -6.81
CA GLU A 134 -13.48 10.50 -6.78
C GLU A 134 -12.42 9.52 -6.29
N ILE A 135 -11.16 9.77 -6.65
CA ILE A 135 -10.00 9.09 -6.07
C ILE A 135 -9.71 9.73 -4.72
N ALA A 136 -9.66 8.94 -3.65
CA ALA A 136 -9.34 9.39 -2.32
C ALA A 136 -8.12 8.64 -1.76
N ARG A 137 -7.17 9.38 -1.20
CA ARG A 137 -6.07 8.80 -0.42
C ARG A 137 -6.58 8.37 0.95
N GLN A 138 -6.37 7.11 1.33
CA GLN A 138 -6.74 6.63 2.66
C GLN A 138 -5.72 7.08 3.72
N GLY A 139 -6.21 7.73 4.78
CA GLY A 139 -5.44 8.15 5.96
C GLY A 139 -4.83 9.55 5.88
N ASP A 140 -4.50 10.10 7.05
CA ASP A 140 -3.96 11.45 7.24
C ASP A 140 -2.43 11.52 7.05
N GLY A 141 -1.85 10.45 6.50
CA GLY A 141 -0.42 10.31 6.28
C GLY A 141 0.15 11.36 5.34
N ALA A 142 1.49 11.46 5.34
CA ALA A 142 2.22 12.41 4.52
C ALA A 142 1.79 12.32 3.04
N PRO A 143 1.65 13.46 2.34
CA PRO A 143 1.21 13.48 0.95
C PRO A 143 2.06 12.54 0.06
N CYS A 144 1.50 11.56 -0.65
CA CYS A 144 2.30 10.68 -1.52
C CYS A 144 2.47 11.34 -2.90
N PRO A 145 3.70 11.52 -3.43
CA PRO A 145 3.92 12.22 -4.70
C PRO A 145 3.22 11.59 -5.91
N VAL A 146 2.84 10.31 -5.82
CA VAL A 146 2.06 9.59 -6.84
C VAL A 146 0.56 9.82 -6.65
N CYS A 147 0.08 9.66 -5.42
CA CYS A 147 -1.34 9.68 -5.08
C CYS A 147 -1.92 11.09 -4.93
N ASP A 148 -1.13 12.08 -4.50
CA ASP A 148 -1.63 13.43 -4.24
C ASP A 148 -2.17 14.15 -5.47
N PRO A 149 -1.50 14.09 -6.65
CA PRO A 149 -2.06 14.68 -7.85
C PRO A 149 -3.41 14.10 -8.24
N MET A 150 -3.76 12.90 -7.76
CA MET A 150 -5.03 12.24 -8.03
C MET A 150 -6.10 12.47 -6.96
N ASN A 151 -5.71 12.88 -5.76
CA ASN A 151 -6.65 13.01 -4.65
C ASN A 151 -7.73 14.08 -4.92
N GLY A 152 -9.00 13.67 -4.91
CA GLY A 152 -10.17 14.49 -5.23
C GLY A 152 -10.47 14.61 -6.73
N ARG A 153 -9.72 13.91 -7.61
CA ARG A 153 -10.06 13.85 -9.04
C ARG A 153 -11.27 12.94 -9.25
N GLN A 154 -12.24 13.44 -10.01
CA GLN A 154 -13.40 12.64 -10.41
C GLN A 154 -12.99 11.50 -11.33
N VAL A 155 -13.62 10.34 -11.17
CA VAL A 155 -13.38 9.16 -12.00
C VAL A 155 -14.49 9.06 -13.03
N ALA A 156 -14.13 8.98 -14.32
CA ALA A 156 -15.09 8.75 -15.40
C ALA A 156 -15.57 7.29 -15.43
N ASP A 157 -16.80 7.08 -15.93
CA ASP A 157 -17.49 5.79 -15.92
C ASP A 157 -16.80 4.66 -16.73
N ASN A 158 -15.84 4.99 -17.61
CA ASN A 158 -15.12 4.05 -18.48
C ASN A 158 -13.70 3.69 -17.98
N ALA A 159 -13.51 3.70 -16.66
CA ALA A 159 -12.27 3.61 -15.90
C ALA A 159 -11.11 2.74 -16.47
N HIS A 160 -10.30 3.38 -17.32
CA HIS A 160 -8.84 3.21 -17.33
C HIS A 160 -8.15 4.12 -16.28
N ASP A 161 -8.87 5.13 -15.77
CA ASP A 161 -8.40 6.15 -14.81
C ASP A 161 -8.33 5.69 -13.35
N LEU A 162 -8.31 4.38 -13.09
CA LEU A 162 -8.02 3.91 -11.74
C LEU A 162 -6.60 4.32 -11.35
N PRO A 163 -6.34 4.67 -10.08
CA PRO A 163 -5.02 5.11 -9.65
C PRO A 163 -3.94 4.07 -10.03
N PRO A 164 -2.71 4.49 -10.34
CA PRO A 164 -1.57 3.60 -10.43
C PRO A 164 -1.41 2.95 -9.05
N PHE A 165 -1.82 1.69 -8.95
CA PHE A 165 -1.59 0.87 -7.79
C PHE A 165 -0.10 0.58 -7.71
N HIS A 166 0.68 1.50 -7.15
CA HIS A 166 2.10 1.31 -6.86
C HIS A 166 2.28 0.50 -5.55
N PRO A 167 3.47 -0.07 -5.28
CA PRO A 167 3.71 -0.77 -4.03
C PRO A 167 3.53 0.16 -2.83
N GLY A 168 2.73 -0.28 -1.86
CA GLY A 168 2.35 0.53 -0.69
C GLY A 168 1.34 1.64 -0.96
N CYS A 169 0.68 1.65 -2.13
CA CYS A 169 -0.42 2.57 -2.42
C CYS A 169 -1.63 2.30 -1.52
N ARG A 170 -2.27 3.37 -1.03
CA ARG A 170 -3.50 3.34 -0.22
C ARG A 170 -4.63 4.17 -0.84
N CYS A 171 -4.58 4.40 -2.15
CA CYS A 171 -5.62 5.14 -2.87
C CYS A 171 -6.86 4.25 -3.11
N LEU A 172 -8.04 4.81 -2.92
CA LEU A 172 -9.35 4.17 -3.07
C LEU A 172 -10.25 5.01 -4.01
N VAL A 173 -11.36 4.43 -4.45
CA VAL A 173 -12.44 5.16 -5.12
C VAL A 173 -13.61 5.31 -4.16
N LEU A 174 -14.07 6.55 -3.94
CA LEU A 174 -15.17 6.88 -3.05
C LEU A 174 -16.26 7.67 -3.79
N GLY A 175 -17.52 7.48 -3.39
CA GLY A 175 -18.65 8.26 -3.89
C GLY A 175 -18.65 9.67 -3.29
N ILE A 176 -18.94 10.67 -4.12
CA ILE A 176 -19.09 12.08 -3.71
C ILE A 176 -20.51 12.24 -3.18
N SER A 177 -20.66 12.43 -1.87
CA SER A 177 -21.94 12.82 -1.26
C SER A 177 -22.10 14.35 -1.30
N GLU A 178 -23.22 14.85 -1.82
CA GLU A 178 -23.50 16.30 -1.89
C GLU A 178 -23.66 16.97 -0.51
N THR A 179 -23.80 16.19 0.57
CA THR A 179 -23.99 16.67 1.94
C THR A 179 -22.75 16.58 2.84
N GLY A 180 -21.56 16.31 2.30
CA GLY A 180 -20.29 16.31 3.05
C GLY A 180 -19.49 17.62 2.87
N PRO A 181 -18.74 18.09 3.89
CA PRO A 181 -18.03 19.36 3.79
C PRO A 181 -17.05 19.33 2.61
N SER A 182 -17.24 20.28 1.69
CA SER A 182 -16.40 20.53 0.51
C SER A 182 -14.90 20.27 0.80
N SER A 183 -14.21 19.66 -0.16
CA SER A 183 -12.76 19.39 -0.11
C SER A 183 -11.90 20.65 0.14
N ALA A 184 -12.47 21.84 -0.03
CA ALA A 184 -11.88 23.11 0.39
C ALA A 184 -11.79 23.28 1.92
N ALA A 185 -12.75 22.75 2.68
CA ALA A 185 -12.81 22.84 4.15
C ALA A 185 -11.82 21.90 4.86
N ARG A 186 -11.45 20.78 4.24
CA ARG A 186 -10.47 19.84 4.81
C ARG A 186 -9.03 20.37 4.84
N ARG A 187 -8.72 21.40 4.04
CA ARG A 187 -7.39 22.04 3.99
C ARG A 187 -7.15 23.08 5.10
N ARG A 188 -8.14 23.35 5.96
CA ARG A 188 -8.04 24.39 7.01
C ARG A 188 -8.55 23.93 8.38
N ARG A 189 -8.13 22.76 8.86
CA ARG A 189 -8.19 22.49 10.30
C ARG A 189 -6.86 22.93 10.91
N PRO A 190 -6.82 24.03 11.70
CA PRO A 190 -5.63 24.33 12.47
C PRO A 190 -5.41 23.20 13.46
N ALA A 191 -4.15 22.78 13.62
CA ALA A 191 -3.75 21.82 14.62
C ALA A 191 -4.30 22.29 15.98
N VAL A 192 -5.16 21.48 16.59
CA VAL A 192 -5.52 21.64 18.00
C VAL A 192 -4.21 21.46 18.76
N ARG A 193 -3.64 22.57 19.24
CA ARG A 193 -2.57 22.54 20.23
C ARG A 193 -3.15 21.92 21.48
N ILE A 194 -2.78 20.68 21.75
CA ILE A 194 -2.98 20.08 23.07
C ILE A 194 -1.90 20.71 23.96
N ASP A 195 -2.29 21.74 24.70
CA ASP A 195 -1.45 22.29 25.76
C ASP A 195 -1.17 21.18 26.78
N THR A 196 0.10 20.81 26.88
CA THR A 196 0.57 19.83 27.86
C THR A 196 0.65 20.53 29.22
N PRO A 197 -0.06 20.08 30.26
CA PRO A 197 0.10 20.68 31.58
C PRO A 197 1.49 20.35 32.14
N ALA A 198 2.18 21.42 32.56
CA ALA A 198 3.51 21.40 33.13
C ALA A 198 3.62 20.45 34.34
N ARG A 199 4.69 19.64 34.33
CA ARG A 199 5.18 18.89 35.51
C ARG A 199 5.41 19.87 36.66
N ARG A 200 4.58 19.79 37.70
CA ARG A 200 4.79 20.50 38.96
C ARG A 200 5.86 19.75 39.78
N ASN A 201 7.10 20.24 39.73
CA ASN A 201 8.15 19.86 40.66
C ASN A 201 7.79 20.37 42.08
N GLY A 202 7.31 19.46 42.93
CA GLY A 202 7.15 19.72 44.36
C GLY A 202 8.34 19.18 45.13
N ARG A 203 9.40 20.00 45.29
CA ARG A 203 10.34 19.85 46.40
C ARG A 203 9.59 20.12 47.71
N ARG A 204 9.70 19.24 48.70
CA ARG A 204 9.56 19.65 50.10
C ARG A 204 10.65 19.00 50.94
N ALA A 205 11.45 19.87 51.53
CA ALA A 205 12.45 19.58 52.53
C ALA A 205 11.79 19.36 53.91
N ALA A 206 12.48 18.53 54.71
CA ALA A 206 12.63 18.50 56.16
C ALA A 206 11.55 19.16 57.05
N ARG A 207 11.00 18.34 57.96
CA ARG A 207 11.32 18.38 59.40
C ARG A 207 10.94 17.06 60.04
#